data_AF-A0A6B2S6K8-F1
#
_entry.id   AF-A0A6B2S6K8-F1
#
_cell.length_a   1.000
_cell.length_b   1.000
_cell.length_c   1.000
_cell.angle_alpha   90.00
_cell.angle_beta   90.00
_cell.angle_gamma   90.00
#
_symmetry.space_group_name_H-M   'P 1'
#
loop_
_entity.id
_entity.type
_entity.pdbx_description
1 polymer ?
#
loop_
_entity_poly.entity_id
_entity_poly.type
_entity_poly.pdbx_seq_one_letter_code
_entity_poly.pdbx_strand_id
1 'polypeptide(L)'
;MVESVDTPAGEARITWHPAARPHLLIALGHGAGGGIEARDLQALAAALPPLGVGVALVEQPWRVAGRKVAPAPKTLDTGWRAVWPALRRPGLPVV
;
A
#
# COMPACT_ATOMS: atom_id res chain seq x y z
N MET A 1 4.15 -2.50 10.64
CA MET A 1 5.57 -2.58 10.20
C MET A 1 5.69 -1.85 8.87
N VAL A 2 6.78 -1.13 8.61
CA VAL A 2 6.97 -0.43 7.31
C VAL A 2 8.06 -1.15 6.51
N GLU A 3 7.78 -1.43 5.24
CA GLU A 3 8.72 -2.01 4.28
C GLU A 3 8.94 -1.04 3.12
N SER A 4 10.20 -0.78 2.76
CA SER A 4 10.54 0.04 1.59
C SER A 4 10.77 -0.87 0.38
N VAL A 5 10.28 -0.46 -0.78
CA VAL A 5 10.38 -1.21 -2.03
C VAL A 5 10.93 -0.30 -3.12
N ASP A 6 12.09 -0.66 -3.66
CA ASP A 6 12.65 0.04 -4.82
C ASP A 6 11.79 -0.21 -6.05
N THR A 7 11.42 0.87 -6.74
CA THR A 7 10.69 0.80 -8.01
C THR A 7 11.39 1.63 -9.08
N PRO A 8 11.14 1.37 -10.38
CA PRO A 8 11.68 2.22 -11.44
C PRO A 8 11.27 3.70 -11.35
N ALA A 9 10.22 4.02 -10.58
CA ALA A 9 9.75 5.39 -10.36
C ALA A 9 10.24 6.01 -9.05
N GLY A 10 11.09 5.30 -8.29
CA GLY A 10 11.58 5.69 -6.95
C GLY A 10 11.11 4.74 -5.84
N GLU A 11 11.49 5.00 -4.60
CA GLU A 11 11.11 4.21 -3.42
C GLU A 11 9.60 4.29 -3.17
N ALA A 12 8.91 3.15 -3.12
CA ALA A 12 7.57 3.02 -2.54
C ALA A 12 7.65 2.52 -1.10
N ARG A 13 6.62 2.73 -0.29
CA ARG A 13 6.53 2.19 1.07
C ARG A 13 5.24 1.43 1.29
N ILE A 14 5.34 0.32 1.99
CA ILE A 14 4.21 -0.49 2.44
C ILE A 14 4.13 -0.42 3.95
N THR A 15 3.03 0.07 4.48
CA THR A 15 2.70 -0.02 5.90
C THR A 15 1.77 -1.20 6.14
N TRP A 16 2.28 -2.19 6.84
CA TRP A 16 1.62 -3.46 7.10
C TRP A 16 0.81 -3.45 8.40
N HIS A 17 -0.45 -3.84 8.28
CA HIS A 17 -1.41 -4.10 9.37
C HIS A 17 -1.84 -5.57 9.31
N PRO A 18 -1.10 -6.49 9.96
CA PRO A 18 -1.35 -7.92 9.86
C PRO A 18 -2.57 -8.35 10.68
N ALA A 19 -3.32 -9.32 10.17
CA ALA A 19 -4.30 -10.07 10.96
C ALA A 19 -3.65 -11.31 11.60
N ALA A 20 -4.16 -11.75 12.76
CA ALA A 20 -3.59 -12.91 13.48
C ALA A 20 -3.82 -14.25 12.76
N ARG A 21 -4.96 -14.38 12.05
CA ARG A 21 -5.30 -15.55 11.22
C ARG A 21 -5.82 -15.05 9.87
N PRO A 22 -4.92 -14.60 8.99
CA PRO A 22 -5.33 -13.93 7.76
C PRO A 22 -5.85 -14.93 6.73
N HIS A 23 -6.95 -14.59 6.06
CA HIS A 23 -7.45 -15.30 4.88
C HIS A 23 -7.44 -14.43 3.61
N LEU A 24 -7.15 -13.13 3.76
CA LEU A 24 -7.11 -12.13 2.69
C LEU A 24 -6.10 -11.04 3.05
N LEU A 25 -5.44 -10.48 2.04
CA LEU A 25 -4.72 -9.22 2.12
C LEU A 25 -5.38 -8.20 1.19
N ILE A 26 -5.68 -7.00 1.71
CA ILE A 26 -6.12 -5.87 0.88
C ILE A 26 -4.99 -4.84 0.81
N ALA A 27 -4.56 -4.52 -0.40
CA ALA A 27 -3.57 -3.49 -0.68
C ALA A 27 -4.27 -2.19 -1.11
N LEU A 28 -4.06 -1.11 -0.35
CA LEU A 28 -4.73 0.17 -0.59
C LEU A 28 -3.72 1.27 -0.86
N GLY A 29 -3.92 2.00 -1.96
CA GLY A 29 -3.23 3.26 -2.22
C GLY A 29 -4.06 4.47 -1.78
N HIS A 30 -3.45 5.64 -1.83
CA HIS A 30 -4.12 6.91 -1.55
C HIS A 30 -4.51 7.67 -2.83
N GLY A 31 -5.48 8.57 -2.70
CA GLY A 31 -5.82 9.52 -3.76
C GLY A 31 -4.76 10.63 -3.92
N ALA A 32 -4.87 11.40 -5.01
CA ALA A 32 -3.89 12.45 -5.35
C ALA A 32 -3.79 13.59 -4.32
N GLY A 33 -4.84 13.83 -3.53
CA GLY A 33 -4.90 14.94 -2.56
C GLY A 33 -4.41 14.60 -1.15
N GLY A 34 -4.03 13.35 -0.88
CA GLY A 34 -3.69 12.89 0.47
C GLY A 34 -2.53 11.91 0.50
N GLY A 35 -2.35 11.26 1.65
CA GLY A 35 -1.45 10.14 1.87
C GLY A 35 -2.21 8.96 2.47
N ILE A 36 -1.49 7.95 2.93
CA ILE A 36 -2.09 6.78 3.58
C ILE A 36 -2.76 7.13 4.92
N GLU A 37 -2.52 8.33 5.44
CA GLU A 37 -3.14 8.88 6.66
C GLU A 37 -4.60 9.31 6.45
N ALA A 38 -5.12 9.21 5.22
CA ALA A 38 -6.52 9.48 4.94
C ALA A 38 -7.43 8.67 5.89
N ARG A 39 -8.48 9.33 6.41
CA ARG A 39 -9.31 8.81 7.50
C ARG A 39 -9.94 7.45 7.17
N ASP A 40 -10.38 7.27 5.93
CA ASP A 40 -10.94 6.04 5.42
C ASP A 40 -9.91 4.89 5.38
N LEU A 41 -8.71 5.15 4.87
CA LEU A 41 -7.62 4.18 4.84
C LEU A 41 -7.20 3.74 6.25
N GLN A 42 -7.06 4.69 7.16
CA GLN A 42 -6.75 4.41 8.57
C GLN A 42 -7.87 3.63 9.26
N ALA A 43 -9.14 3.96 8.97
CA ALA A 43 -10.28 3.22 9.51
C ALA A 43 -10.29 1.77 9.03
N LEU A 44 -10.03 1.52 7.74
CA LEU A 44 -9.93 0.17 7.19
C LEU A 44 -8.75 -0.60 7.81
N ALA A 45 -7.58 0.02 7.89
CA ALA A 45 -6.38 -0.56 8.48
C ALA A 45 -6.54 -0.93 9.96
N ALA A 46 -7.42 -0.24 10.70
CA ALA A 46 -7.76 -0.57 12.07
C ALA A 46 -8.86 -1.64 12.19
N ALA A 47 -9.89 -1.58 11.35
CA ALA A 47 -11.10 -2.40 11.50
C ALA A 47 -11.00 -3.80 10.89
N LEU A 48 -10.21 -3.98 9.83
CA LEU A 48 -10.13 -5.22 9.07
C LEU A 48 -9.26 -6.33 9.71
N PRO A 49 -8.12 -6.05 10.37
CA PRO A 49 -7.29 -7.11 10.95
C PRO A 49 -8.00 -8.00 11.98
N PRO A 50 -8.85 -7.48 12.89
CA PRO A 50 -9.66 -8.31 13.79
C PRO A 50 -10.61 -9.28 13.07
N LEU A 51 -10.98 -8.99 11.82
CA LEU A 51 -11.85 -9.81 10.98
C LEU A 51 -11.07 -10.84 10.13
N GLY A 52 -9.76 -10.96 10.33
CA GLY A 52 -8.92 -11.90 9.56
C GLY A 52 -8.49 -11.37 8.19
N VAL A 53 -8.60 -10.06 7.96
CA VAL A 53 -8.17 -9.41 6.71
C VAL A 53 -6.96 -8.52 7.01
N GLY A 54 -5.80 -8.90 6.48
CA GLY A 54 -4.61 -8.04 6.55
C GLY A 54 -4.78 -6.82 5.66
N VAL A 55 -4.17 -5.69 6.05
CA VAL A 55 -4.15 -4.46 5.24
C VAL A 55 -2.71 -4.05 4.96
N ALA A 56 -2.43 -3.71 3.71
CA ALA A 56 -1.18 -3.11 3.27
C ALA A 56 -1.47 -1.73 2.70
N LEU A 57 -1.13 -0.66 3.43
CA LEU A 57 -1.26 0.70 2.93
C LEU A 57 -0.01 1.05 2.13
N VAL A 58 -0.17 1.45 0.87
CA VAL A 58 0.93 1.69 -0.07
C VAL A 58 1.06 3.18 -0.38
N GLU A 59 2.17 3.77 0.04
CA GLU A 59 2.59 5.10 -0.39
C GLU A 59 3.36 5.00 -1.71
N GLN A 60 2.91 5.77 -2.70
CA GLN A 60 3.50 5.77 -4.04
C GLN A 60 4.82 6.54 -4.09
N PRO A 61 5.73 6.22 -5.04
CA PRO A 61 7.07 6.81 -5.08
C PRO A 61 7.11 8.34 -5.08
N TRP A 62 6.17 8.98 -5.77
CA TRP A 62 6.10 10.44 -5.79
C TRP A 62 5.76 11.03 -4.42
N ARG A 63 4.94 10.33 -3.63
CA ARG A 63 4.54 10.76 -2.30
C ARG A 63 5.67 10.58 -1.30
N VAL A 64 6.35 9.44 -1.35
CA VAL A 64 7.56 9.16 -0.56
C VAL A 64 8.65 10.20 -0.86
N ALA A 65 8.80 10.59 -2.12
CA ALA A 65 9.73 11.65 -2.55
C ALA A 65 9.27 13.08 -2.19
N GLY A 66 8.19 13.25 -1.42
CA GLY A 66 7.70 14.55 -0.94
C GLY A 66 7.06 15.43 -2.03
N ARG A 67 6.71 14.88 -3.19
CA ARG A 67 6.06 15.65 -4.26
C ARG A 67 4.60 15.94 -3.91
N LYS A 68 4.11 17.10 -4.36
CA LYS A 68 2.71 17.53 -4.13
C LYS A 68 1.74 17.06 -5.21
N VAL A 69 2.25 16.73 -6.40
CA VAL A 69 1.45 16.37 -7.57
C VAL A 69 1.87 14.98 -8.07
N ALA A 70 0.88 14.14 -8.31
CA ALA A 70 1.10 12.81 -8.87
C ALA A 70 1.62 12.90 -10.32
N PRO A 71 2.51 12.00 -10.74
CA PRO A 71 2.90 11.86 -12.14
C PRO A 71 1.73 11.34 -12.98
N ALA A 72 1.92 11.28 -14.31
CA ALA A 72 0.92 10.70 -15.21
C ALA A 72 0.52 9.27 -14.79
N PRO A 73 -0.74 8.85 -14.99
CA PRO A 73 -1.25 7.56 -14.51
C PRO A 73 -0.37 6.35 -14.85
N LYS A 74 0.19 6.29 -16.06
CA LYS A 74 1.10 5.21 -16.49
C LYS A 74 2.32 5.01 -15.56
N THR A 75 2.79 6.08 -14.94
CA THR A 75 3.92 6.05 -14.01
C THR A 75 3.50 5.48 -12.65
N LEU A 76 2.24 5.66 -12.25
CA LEU A 76 1.71 5.09 -11.01
C LEU A 76 1.63 3.57 -11.09
N ASP A 77 1.21 3.02 -12.22
CA ASP A 77 1.16 1.57 -12.43
C ASP A 77 2.54 0.92 -12.30
N THR A 78 3.61 1.65 -12.64
CA THR A 78 4.98 1.13 -12.53
C THR A 78 5.37 0.91 -11.08
N GLY A 79 4.96 1.81 -10.17
CA GLY A 79 5.13 1.63 -8.73
C GLY A 79 4.38 0.41 -8.23
N TRP A 80 3.11 0.26 -8.62
CA TRP A 80 2.28 -0.89 -8.25
C TRP A 80 2.84 -2.23 -8.71
N ARG A 81 3.29 -2.33 -9.97
CA ARG A 81 3.89 -3.56 -10.51
C ARG A 81 5.13 -4.00 -9.71
N ALA A 82 5.94 -3.04 -9.27
CA ALA A 82 7.13 -3.32 -8.46
C ALA A 82 6.78 -3.71 -7.01
N VAL A 83 5.71 -3.17 -6.44
CA VAL A 83 5.22 -3.49 -5.09
C VAL A 83 4.52 -4.86 -5.03
N TRP A 84 3.90 -5.30 -6.13
CA TRP A 84 3.07 -6.53 -6.17
C TRP A 84 3.77 -7.82 -5.67
N PRO A 85 5.04 -8.11 -6.01
CA PRO A 85 5.74 -9.28 -5.47
C PRO A 85 5.85 -9.27 -3.94
N ALA A 86 6.05 -8.09 -3.33
CA ALA A 86 6.09 -7.95 -1.87
C ALA A 86 4.73 -8.25 -1.24
N LEU A 87 3.65 -7.73 -1.86
CA LEU A 87 2.27 -7.98 -1.43
C LEU A 87 1.89 -9.46 -1.49
N ARG A 88 2.41 -10.22 -2.46
CA ARG A 88 2.11 -11.65 -2.63
C ARG A 88 2.95 -12.57 -1.73
N ARG A 89 4.07 -12.08 -1.19
CA ARG A 89 4.99 -12.86 -0.35
C ARG A 89 4.32 -13.60 0.82
N PRO A 90 3.29 -13.04 1.51
CA PRO A 90 2.58 -13.77 2.57
C PRO A 90 1.80 -15.00 2.11
N GLY A 91 1.63 -15.22 0.80
CA GLY A 91 0.90 -16.37 0.25
C GLY A 91 -0.63 -16.27 0.36
N LEU A 92 -1.15 -15.08 0.64
CA LEU A 92 -2.59 -14.81 0.72
C LEU A 92 -3.15 -14.39 -0.65
N PRO A 93 -4.45 -14.58 -0.90
CA PRO A 93 -5.14 -13.82 -1.93
C PRO A 93 -4.93 -12.33 -1.67
N VAL A 94 -4.54 -11.59 -2.72
CA VAL A 94 -4.32 -10.15 -2.66
C VAL A 94 -5.38 -9.48 -3.51
N VAL A 95 -6.06 -8.50 -2.92
CA VAL A 95 -6.99 -7.58 -3.59
C VAL A 95 -6.39 -6.19 -3.60
#